data_AF-A0A2N7B320-F1
#
_entry.id   AF-A0A2N7B320-F1
#
_cell.length_a   1.000
_cell.length_b   1.000
_cell.length_c   1.000
_cell.angle_alpha   90.00
_cell.angle_beta   90.00
_cell.angle_gamma   90.00
#
_symmetry.space_group_name_H-M   'P 1'
#
loop_
_entity.id
_entity.type
_entity.pdbx_description
1 polymer ?
#
loop_
_entity_poly.entity_id
_entity_poly.type
_entity_poly.pdbx_seq_one_letter_code
_entity_poly.pdbx_strand_id
1 'polypeptide(L)'
;SAFALSQQPARDAILQAFDRAAQQGIPVSVDWNYSEKIWTKPEEACQTLEKLQTLNPLFKFSLDDVNRMKGESLNIEQAKAYLSTLQSSVTCLTCGGDGVWYKATQEDWQFRPAQVITDIKDATGAGDAFWSGFVRAYLGQSSLAVCVEQGIQTASQRLKGLL
;
A
#
# COMPACT_ATOMS: atom_id res chain seq x y z
N SER A 1 -5.23 4.85 5.50
CA SER A 1 -4.89 5.20 4.11
C SER A 1 -4.53 6.68 4.02
N ALA A 2 -3.90 7.17 2.94
CA ALA A 2 -3.62 8.61 2.84
C ALA A 2 -4.90 9.46 2.80
N PHE A 3 -6.04 8.92 2.35
CA PHE A 3 -7.33 9.62 2.50
C PHE A 3 -7.63 10.00 3.95
N ALA A 4 -7.58 9.03 4.87
CA ALA A 4 -7.86 9.29 6.29
C ALA A 4 -6.83 10.24 6.93
N LEU A 5 -5.59 10.21 6.43
CA LEU A 5 -4.52 11.09 6.86
C LEU A 5 -4.58 12.47 6.20
N SER A 6 -5.46 12.72 5.23
CA SER A 6 -5.38 13.93 4.40
C SER A 6 -5.82 15.21 5.09
N GLN A 7 -6.57 15.15 6.19
CA GLN A 7 -7.13 16.33 6.84
C GLN A 7 -7.01 16.29 8.36
N GLN A 8 -6.94 17.47 8.97
CA GLN A 8 -7.12 17.64 10.41
C GLN A 8 -8.61 17.62 10.79
N PRO A 9 -8.97 17.13 11.98
CA PRO A 9 -8.11 16.60 13.05
C PRO A 9 -7.77 15.09 12.90
N ALA A 10 -8.26 14.44 11.84
CA ALA A 10 -8.11 12.99 11.67
C ALA A 10 -6.63 12.57 11.56
N ARG A 11 -5.82 13.34 10.82
CA ARG A 11 -4.38 13.08 10.65
C ARG A 11 -3.67 12.96 12.00
N ASP A 12 -3.83 13.94 12.89
CA ASP A 12 -3.16 13.93 14.20
C ASP A 12 -3.65 12.77 15.07
N ALA A 13 -4.95 12.50 15.08
CA ALA A 13 -5.51 11.39 15.85
C ALA A 13 -4.96 10.02 15.38
N ILE A 14 -4.85 9.82 14.06
CA ILE A 14 -4.32 8.59 13.46
C ILE A 14 -2.82 8.45 13.75
N LEU A 15 -2.04 9.51 13.57
CA LEU A 15 -0.59 9.47 13.84
C LEU A 15 -0.32 9.17 15.32
N GLN A 16 -1.06 9.78 16.26
CA GLN A 16 -0.95 9.45 17.67
C GLN A 16 -1.34 7.99 17.98
N ALA A 17 -2.35 7.45 17.29
CA ALA A 17 -2.73 6.05 17.45
C ALA A 17 -1.64 5.10 16.92
N PHE A 18 -1.02 5.44 15.79
CA PHE A 18 0.10 4.69 15.24
C PHE A 18 1.34 4.73 16.14
N ASP A 19 1.67 5.88 16.72
CA ASP A 19 2.77 6.01 17.69
C ASP A 19 2.54 5.08 18.91
N ARG A 20 1.34 5.09 19.48
CA ARG A 20 0.98 4.22 20.62
C ARG A 20 1.04 2.74 20.24
N ALA A 21 0.56 2.38 19.05
CA ALA A 21 0.62 1.01 18.56
C ALA A 21 2.07 0.54 18.38
N ALA A 22 2.91 1.36 17.75
CA ALA A 22 4.32 1.07 17.52
C ALA A 22 5.10 0.90 18.84
N GLN A 23 4.83 1.73 19.86
CA GLN A 23 5.41 1.60 21.20
C GLN A 23 5.07 0.27 21.89
N GLN A 24 3.96 -0.37 21.50
CA GLN A 24 3.54 -1.68 21.99
C GLN A 24 4.00 -2.84 21.09
N GLY A 25 4.80 -2.56 20.06
CA GLY A 25 5.25 -3.56 19.09
C GLY A 25 4.15 -4.00 18.12
N ILE A 26 3.04 -3.26 18.03
CA ILE A 26 1.96 -3.53 17.08
C ILE A 26 2.36 -2.91 15.73
N PRO A 27 2.38 -3.69 14.63
CA PRO A 27 2.73 -3.17 13.31
C PRO A 27 1.77 -2.08 12.83
N VAL A 28 2.32 -1.04 12.23
CA VAL A 28 1.55 -0.01 11.52
C VAL A 28 1.43 -0.41 10.05
N SER A 29 0.22 -0.39 9.51
CA SER A 29 -0.02 -0.68 8.09
C SER A 29 -0.73 0.48 7.41
N VAL A 30 -0.25 0.91 6.25
CA VAL A 30 -0.83 2.02 5.49
C VAL A 30 -0.93 1.66 4.01
N ASP A 31 -2.16 1.65 3.50
CA ASP A 31 -2.38 1.81 2.06
C ASP A 31 -2.22 3.28 1.70
N TRP A 32 -1.18 3.63 0.94
CA TRP A 32 -0.91 5.02 0.62
C TRP A 32 -2.10 5.61 -0.15
N ASN A 33 -2.51 5.06 -1.30
CA ASN A 33 -3.72 5.51 -2.01
C ASN A 33 -3.81 7.05 -2.10
N TYR A 34 -2.76 7.65 -2.65
CA TYR A 34 -2.58 9.09 -2.75
C TYR A 34 -3.30 9.66 -3.95
N SER A 35 -3.92 10.82 -3.73
CA SER A 35 -4.55 11.61 -4.78
C SER A 35 -4.40 13.08 -4.46
N GLU A 36 -3.90 13.84 -5.43
CA GLU A 36 -3.86 15.31 -5.43
C GLU A 36 -5.24 15.96 -5.29
N LYS A 37 -6.32 15.24 -5.64
CA LYS A 37 -7.70 15.70 -5.41
C LYS A 37 -8.07 15.76 -3.92
N ILE A 38 -7.38 14.97 -3.10
CA ILE A 38 -7.64 14.82 -1.67
C ILE A 38 -6.58 15.61 -0.87
N TRP A 39 -5.32 15.51 -1.30
CA TRP A 39 -4.20 16.26 -0.73
C TRP A 39 -3.96 17.54 -1.51
N THR A 40 -4.65 18.61 -1.13
CA THR A 40 -4.53 19.93 -1.77
C THR A 40 -3.17 20.60 -1.55
N LYS A 41 -2.37 20.10 -0.60
CA LYS A 41 -1.00 20.53 -0.32
C LYS A 41 -0.07 19.32 -0.36
N PRO A 42 0.62 19.06 -1.48
CA PRO A 42 1.51 17.91 -1.63
C PRO A 42 2.60 17.83 -0.55
N GLU A 43 3.07 18.98 -0.06
CA GLU A 43 4.09 19.05 0.99
C GLU A 43 3.60 18.42 2.29
N GLU A 44 2.31 18.56 2.63
CA GLU A 44 1.73 17.93 3.80
C GLU A 44 1.66 16.40 3.66
N ALA A 45 1.44 15.90 2.44
CA ALA A 45 1.46 14.47 2.14
C ALA A 45 2.88 13.90 2.33
N CYS A 46 3.89 14.60 1.79
CA CYS A 46 5.29 14.24 1.95
C CYS A 46 5.70 14.21 3.43
N GLN A 47 5.40 15.27 4.20
CA GLN A 47 5.69 15.33 5.64
C GLN A 47 4.98 14.21 6.41
N THR A 48 3.77 13.84 6.01
CA THR A 48 3.03 12.73 6.63
C THR A 48 3.70 11.40 6.31
N LEU A 49 4.11 11.19 5.06
CA LEU A 49 4.84 9.98 4.65
C LEU A 49 6.18 9.86 5.39
N GLU A 50 6.93 10.95 5.56
CA GLU A 50 8.16 11.01 6.37
C GLU A 50 7.91 10.62 7.83
N LYS A 51 6.84 11.13 8.46
CA LYS A 51 6.48 10.74 9.83
C LYS A 51 6.18 9.25 9.93
N LEU A 52 5.41 8.72 8.98
CA LEU A 52 5.07 7.29 8.95
C LEU A 52 6.30 6.40 8.83
N GLN A 53 7.30 6.80 8.04
CA GLN A 53 8.56 6.05 7.87
C GLN A 53 9.30 5.82 9.20
N THR A 54 9.16 6.72 10.18
CA THR A 54 9.77 6.55 11.51
C THR A 54 9.19 5.37 12.30
N LEU A 55 8.02 4.87 11.89
CA LEU A 55 7.31 3.75 12.51
C LEU A 55 7.56 2.41 11.82
N ASN A 56 8.46 2.38 10.83
CA ASN A 56 8.80 1.20 10.02
C ASN A 56 7.55 0.42 9.50
N PRO A 57 6.62 1.08 8.78
CA PRO A 57 5.29 0.54 8.52
C PRO A 57 5.30 -0.51 7.39
N LEU A 58 4.21 -1.26 7.30
CA LEU A 58 3.82 -2.01 6.11
C LEU A 58 3.16 -1.03 5.14
N PHE A 59 3.76 -0.83 3.98
CA PHE A 59 3.22 0.06 2.96
C PHE A 59 2.67 -0.70 1.75
N LYS A 60 1.54 -0.19 1.25
CA LYS A 60 1.05 -0.46 -0.09
C LYS A 60 1.07 0.84 -0.89
N PHE A 61 1.57 0.73 -2.10
CA PHE A 61 1.48 1.74 -3.13
C PHE A 61 0.90 1.11 -4.39
N SER A 62 0.19 1.89 -5.19
CA SER A 62 -0.07 1.59 -6.59
C SER A 62 0.94 2.31 -7.48
N LEU A 63 1.11 1.85 -8.72
CA LEU A 63 1.91 2.59 -9.70
C LEU A 63 1.36 4.01 -9.90
N ASP A 64 0.04 4.17 -9.87
CA ASP A 64 -0.64 5.47 -9.92
C ASP A 64 -0.26 6.37 -8.74
N ASP A 65 -0.16 5.82 -7.53
CA ASP A 65 0.27 6.60 -6.35
C ASP A 65 1.67 7.18 -6.57
N VAL A 66 2.58 6.35 -7.06
CA VAL A 66 3.97 6.74 -7.30
C VAL A 66 4.06 7.79 -8.40
N ASN A 67 3.31 7.61 -9.49
CA ASN A 67 3.22 8.59 -10.59
C ASN A 67 2.69 9.94 -10.09
N ARG A 68 1.61 9.93 -9.29
CA ARG A 68 1.02 11.15 -8.73
C ARG A 68 1.96 11.85 -7.74
N MET A 69 2.68 11.10 -6.90
CA MET A 69 3.67 11.69 -5.98
C MET A 69 4.83 12.36 -6.74
N LYS A 70 5.21 11.79 -7.88
CA LYS A 70 6.33 12.27 -8.69
C LYS A 70 5.94 13.34 -9.71
N GLY A 71 4.65 13.45 -10.03
CA GLY A 71 4.15 14.37 -11.06
C GLY A 71 4.51 13.95 -12.48
N GLU A 72 4.90 12.68 -12.68
CA GLU A 72 5.32 12.13 -13.97
C GLU A 72 4.93 10.65 -14.09
N SER A 73 4.90 10.14 -15.32
CA SER A 73 4.64 8.72 -15.58
C SER A 73 5.93 7.92 -15.43
N LEU A 74 6.02 7.12 -14.39
CA LEU A 74 7.14 6.21 -14.14
C LEU A 74 6.82 4.79 -14.64
N ASN A 75 7.86 4.10 -15.11
CA ASN A 75 7.81 2.66 -15.29
C ASN A 75 8.01 1.93 -13.94
N ILE A 76 7.78 0.61 -13.95
CA ILE A 76 7.88 -0.24 -12.76
C ILE A 76 9.26 -0.14 -12.09
N GLU A 77 10.36 -0.12 -12.85
CA GLU A 77 11.71 -0.06 -12.29
C GLU A 77 12.00 1.30 -11.64
N GLN A 78 11.56 2.40 -12.25
CA GLN A 78 11.66 3.73 -11.65
C GLN A 78 10.82 3.84 -10.38
N ALA A 79 9.60 3.28 -10.38
CA ALA A 79 8.75 3.24 -9.19
C ALA A 79 9.38 2.40 -8.07
N LYS A 80 9.93 1.23 -8.38
CA LYS A 80 10.68 0.39 -7.43
C LYS A 80 11.92 1.10 -6.89
N ALA A 81 12.66 1.83 -7.73
CA ALA A 81 13.82 2.60 -7.31
C ALA A 81 13.43 3.70 -6.32
N TYR A 82 12.39 4.47 -6.62
CA TYR A 82 11.84 5.48 -5.71
C TYR A 82 11.37 4.86 -4.39
N LEU A 83 10.53 3.81 -4.45
CA LEU A 83 10.03 3.16 -3.23
C LEU A 83 11.13 2.50 -2.40
N SER A 84 12.28 2.19 -3.01
CA SER A 84 13.44 1.66 -2.29
C SER A 84 14.19 2.71 -1.49
N THR A 85 13.95 4.00 -1.72
CA THR A 85 14.49 5.08 -0.88
C THR A 85 13.67 5.29 0.39
N LEU A 86 12.49 4.68 0.51
CA LEU A 86 11.60 4.84 1.65
C LEU A 86 11.86 3.78 2.73
N GLN A 87 11.80 4.19 4.00
CA GLN A 87 11.91 3.27 5.14
C GLN A 87 10.58 2.57 5.42
N SER A 88 10.60 1.24 5.49
CA SER A 88 9.42 0.41 5.73
C SER A 88 9.80 -1.02 6.09
N SER A 89 8.91 -1.71 6.81
CA SER A 89 9.06 -3.13 7.13
C SER A 89 8.74 -4.01 5.93
N VAL A 90 7.72 -3.61 5.17
CA VAL A 90 7.30 -4.21 3.92
C VAL A 90 6.86 -3.13 2.95
N THR A 91 7.20 -3.29 1.68
CA THR A 91 6.63 -2.49 0.59
C THR A 91 5.95 -3.40 -0.41
N CYS A 92 4.69 -3.11 -0.73
CA CYS A 92 3.97 -3.68 -1.87
C CYS A 92 3.68 -2.59 -2.91
N LEU A 93 4.06 -2.83 -4.16
CA LEU A 93 3.72 -2.02 -5.33
C LEU A 93 2.73 -2.81 -6.20
N THR A 94 1.49 -2.37 -6.21
CA THR A 94 0.41 -2.94 -7.02
C THR A 94 0.35 -2.28 -8.40
N CYS A 95 0.32 -3.11 -9.45
CA CYS A 95 0.37 -2.68 -10.85
C CYS A 95 -0.90 -3.11 -11.63
N GLY A 96 -2.05 -3.18 -10.95
CA GLY A 96 -3.30 -3.62 -11.57
C GLY A 96 -3.20 -5.04 -12.12
N GLY A 97 -3.55 -5.22 -13.40
CA GLY A 97 -3.48 -6.50 -14.11
C GLY A 97 -2.06 -7.05 -14.28
N ASP A 98 -1.03 -6.19 -14.14
CA ASP A 98 0.37 -6.61 -14.27
C ASP A 98 0.92 -7.27 -13.00
N GLY A 99 0.12 -7.35 -11.93
CA GLY A 99 0.49 -8.03 -10.69
C GLY A 99 1.05 -7.12 -9.61
N VAL A 100 1.88 -7.70 -8.75
CA VAL A 100 2.37 -7.08 -7.52
C VAL A 100 3.85 -7.32 -7.35
N TRP A 101 4.60 -6.24 -7.18
CA TRP A 101 5.98 -6.26 -6.72
C TRP A 101 6.00 -6.06 -5.21
N TYR A 102 6.86 -6.77 -4.49
CA TYR A 102 6.94 -6.65 -3.04
C TYR A 102 8.33 -6.97 -2.50
N LYS A 103 8.65 -6.45 -1.32
CA LYS A 103 9.87 -6.78 -0.58
C LYS A 103 9.72 -6.54 0.91
N ALA A 104 10.52 -7.22 1.71
CA ALA A 104 10.78 -6.85 3.09
C ALA A 104 11.89 -5.78 3.18
N THR A 105 12.12 -5.22 4.37
CA THR A 105 13.21 -4.28 4.62
C THR A 105 14.55 -4.84 4.15
N GLN A 106 15.29 -4.07 3.35
CA GLN A 106 16.63 -4.41 2.87
C GLN A 106 16.73 -5.71 2.05
N GLU A 107 15.60 -6.28 1.60
CA GLU A 107 15.58 -7.42 0.68
C GLU A 107 15.35 -6.99 -0.77
N ASP A 108 15.62 -7.91 -1.70
CA ASP A 108 15.33 -7.72 -3.12
C ASP A 108 13.83 -7.77 -3.42
N TRP A 109 13.45 -7.10 -4.51
CA TRP A 109 12.09 -7.13 -5.00
C TRP A 109 11.71 -8.52 -5.55
N GLN A 110 10.57 -9.02 -5.09
CA GLN A 110 9.91 -10.21 -5.60
C GLN A 110 8.66 -9.82 -6.41
N PHE A 111 8.18 -10.73 -7.24
CA PHE A 111 7.03 -10.51 -8.11
C PHE A 111 5.99 -11.63 -8.00
N ARG A 112 4.71 -11.26 -8.03
CA ARG A 112 3.58 -12.17 -8.21
C ARG A 112 2.66 -11.63 -9.31
N PRO A 113 2.30 -12.43 -10.33
CA PRO A 113 1.35 -12.00 -11.34
C PRO A 113 -0.05 -11.85 -10.74
N ALA A 114 -0.86 -10.95 -11.29
CA ALA A 114 -2.28 -10.89 -10.94
C ALA A 114 -2.99 -12.15 -11.44
N GLN A 115 -4.12 -12.51 -10.82
CA GLN A 115 -4.98 -13.54 -11.38
C GLN A 115 -5.61 -13.01 -12.68
N VAL A 116 -5.56 -13.82 -13.74
CA VAL A 116 -6.27 -13.49 -14.99
C VAL A 116 -7.77 -13.60 -14.74
N ILE A 117 -8.50 -12.53 -15.02
CA ILE A 117 -9.96 -12.45 -14.87
C ILE A 117 -10.54 -11.99 -16.19
N THR A 118 -11.37 -12.84 -16.80
CA THR A 118 -11.94 -12.59 -18.13
C THR A 118 -13.18 -11.69 -18.10
N ASP A 119 -13.86 -11.60 -16.97
CA ASP A 119 -15.10 -10.83 -16.79
C ASP A 119 -15.00 -10.00 -15.51
N ILE A 120 -14.48 -8.79 -15.63
CA ILE A 120 -14.38 -7.83 -14.52
C ILE A 120 -15.75 -7.18 -14.35
N LYS A 121 -16.40 -7.42 -13.20
CA LYS A 121 -17.68 -6.81 -12.85
C LYS A 121 -17.51 -5.37 -12.37
N ASP A 122 -16.58 -5.18 -11.44
CA ASP A 122 -16.28 -3.87 -10.84
C ASP A 122 -14.86 -3.85 -10.27
N ALA A 123 -14.06 -2.87 -10.69
CA ALA A 123 -12.69 -2.68 -10.21
C ALA A 123 -12.58 -1.81 -8.95
N THR A 124 -13.67 -1.17 -8.54
CA THR A 124 -13.71 -0.26 -7.40
C THR A 124 -13.40 -1.02 -6.11
N GLY A 125 -12.39 -0.58 -5.36
CA GLY A 125 -12.00 -1.22 -4.11
C GLY A 125 -11.20 -2.52 -4.28
N ALA A 126 -10.77 -2.88 -5.49
CA ALA A 126 -9.85 -4.00 -5.69
C ALA A 126 -8.51 -3.80 -4.94
N GLY A 127 -8.03 -2.56 -4.84
CA GLY A 127 -6.86 -2.19 -4.05
C GLY A 127 -7.06 -2.41 -2.55
N ASP A 128 -8.22 -2.01 -2.01
CA ASP A 128 -8.58 -2.21 -0.61
C ASP A 128 -8.76 -3.71 -0.28
N ALA A 129 -9.40 -4.45 -1.20
CA ALA A 129 -9.54 -5.91 -1.11
C ALA A 129 -8.18 -6.62 -1.13
N PHE A 130 -7.25 -6.18 -1.97
CA PHE A 130 -5.87 -6.69 -1.91
C PHE A 130 -5.26 -6.45 -0.53
N TRP A 131 -5.37 -5.23 -0.01
CA TRP A 131 -4.71 -4.87 1.24
C TRP A 131 -5.32 -5.57 2.45
N SER A 132 -6.64 -5.78 2.47
CA SER A 132 -7.31 -6.52 3.54
C SER A 132 -6.88 -8.00 3.57
N GLY A 133 -6.80 -8.65 2.40
CA GLY A 133 -6.29 -10.03 2.28
C GLY A 133 -4.84 -10.14 2.74
N PHE A 134 -4.00 -9.18 2.34
CA PHE A 134 -2.60 -9.09 2.76
C PHE A 134 -2.47 -8.96 4.28
N VAL A 135 -3.12 -7.96 4.88
CA VAL A 135 -2.99 -7.66 6.32
C VAL A 135 -3.53 -8.82 7.15
N ARG A 136 -4.64 -9.46 6.73
CA ARG A 136 -5.18 -10.65 7.41
C ARG A 136 -4.14 -11.79 7.46
N ALA A 137 -3.50 -12.09 6.34
CA ALA A 137 -2.48 -13.13 6.28
C ALA A 137 -1.23 -12.77 7.09
N TYR A 138 -0.83 -11.49 7.07
CA TYR A 138 0.30 -10.99 7.85
C TYR A 138 0.06 -11.14 9.36
N LEU A 139 -1.13 -10.77 9.85
CA LEU A 139 -1.53 -10.96 11.25
C LEU A 139 -1.62 -12.46 11.63
N GLY A 140 -1.90 -13.31 10.66
CA GLY A 140 -1.81 -14.77 10.78
C GLY A 140 -0.39 -15.33 10.73
N GLN A 141 0.64 -14.48 10.76
CA GLN A 141 2.07 -14.85 10.74
C GLN A 141 2.48 -15.66 9.50
N SER A 142 1.78 -15.46 8.38
CA SER A 142 2.14 -16.09 7.11
C SER A 142 3.42 -15.47 6.53
N SER A 143 4.10 -16.20 5.64
CA SER A 143 5.23 -15.64 4.90
C SER A 143 4.76 -14.50 3.99
N LEU A 144 5.66 -13.56 3.68
CA LEU A 144 5.31 -12.39 2.86
C LEU A 144 4.73 -12.77 1.49
N ALA A 145 5.28 -13.80 0.86
CA ALA A 145 4.75 -14.32 -0.40
C ALA A 145 3.31 -14.84 -0.28
N VAL A 146 2.97 -15.49 0.84
CA VAL A 146 1.60 -15.94 1.12
C VAL A 146 0.69 -14.74 1.39
N CYS A 147 1.17 -13.70 2.08
CA CYS A 147 0.39 -12.48 2.30
C CYS A 147 0.00 -11.81 0.98
N VAL A 148 0.95 -11.68 0.05
CA VAL A 148 0.68 -11.12 -1.29
C VAL A 148 -0.29 -11.99 -2.08
N GLU A 149 -0.14 -13.32 -2.04
CA GLU A 149 -1.06 -14.26 -2.68
C GLU A 149 -2.49 -14.13 -2.14
N GLN A 150 -2.66 -14.03 -0.82
CA GLN A 150 -3.97 -13.82 -0.19
C GLN A 150 -4.58 -12.47 -0.57
N GLY A 151 -3.76 -11.43 -0.70
CA GLY A 151 -4.19 -10.15 -1.25
C GLY A 151 -4.71 -10.29 -2.68
N ILE A 152 -3.95 -10.94 -3.57
CA ILE A 152 -4.36 -11.17 -4.97
C ILE A 152 -5.68 -11.94 -5.04
N GLN A 153 -5.83 -13.00 -4.24
CA GLN A 153 -7.06 -13.80 -4.20
C GLN A 153 -8.27 -12.97 -3.76
N THR A 154 -8.11 -12.15 -2.72
CA THR A 154 -9.18 -11.30 -2.19
C THR A 154 -9.58 -10.21 -3.20
N ALA A 155 -8.61 -9.55 -3.83
CA ALA A 155 -8.88 -8.60 -4.91
C ALA A 155 -9.59 -9.25 -6.10
N SER A 156 -9.21 -10.49 -6.44
CA SER A 156 -9.81 -11.22 -7.54
C SER A 156 -11.27 -11.60 -7.29
N GLN A 157 -11.63 -11.92 -6.06
CA GLN A 157 -13.03 -12.13 -5.66
C GLN A 157 -13.84 -10.83 -5.78
N ARG A 158 -13.28 -9.70 -5.33
CA ARG A 158 -13.91 -8.38 -5.48
C ARG A 158 -14.15 -8.02 -6.94
N LEU A 159 -13.15 -8.23 -7.81
CA LEU A 159 -13.25 -7.97 -9.25
C LEU A 159 -14.33 -8.81 -9.95
N LYS A 160 -14.59 -10.02 -9.44
CA LYS A 160 -15.64 -10.93 -9.92
C LYS A 160 -17.03 -10.63 -9.32
N GLY A 161 -17.14 -9.66 -8.40
CA GLY A 161 -18.38 -9.36 -7.69
C GLY A 161 -18.79 -10.43 -6.66
N LEU A 162 -17.82 -11.18 -6.14
CA LEU A 162 -18.03 -12.22 -5.11
C LEU A 162 -17.82 -11.69 -3.68
N LEU A 163 -17.37 -10.44 -3.57
CA LEU A 163 -17.20 -9.64 -2.35
C LEU A 163 -17.83 -8.27 -2.55
#